data_AF-A0A857V6T6-F1
#
_entry.id   AF-A0A857V6T6-F1
#
_cell.length_a   1.000
_cell.length_b   1.000
_cell.length_c   1.000
_cell.angle_alpha   90.00
_cell.angle_beta   90.00
_cell.angle_gamma   90.00
#
_symmetry.space_group_name_H-M   'P 1'
#
loop_
_entity.id
_entity.type
_entity.pdbx_description
1 polymer ?
#
loop_
_entity_poly.entity_id
_entity_poly.type
_entity_poly.pdbx_seq_one_letter_code
_entity_poly.pdbx_strand_id
1 'polypeptide(L)'
;MIKELLSNSCDYDTGSPEFISKTEIKRIIMEAVRGRLESDGVTVAPVIIRRRLMYDATTGEEWLIGPELEPVECEGPLIVEGRHKMKDLPNGNTVMEHPERTHLDRAIYNAMTGRCERAFSPDDINVLSAGSKSLISALNQAGYEKGGFELGQEMPSFQFGDDRSEDGELPPTRLYLHRTDLLSLQMVADLVNSGARPDYGKLWVPYNQEGPQRYRQDTLILGFSEYRDLKETIELLRERFSWDDGACIGAGETLYGLKVAGIPGAYIGQTKYGGDSFNGEMTQYFEEAIQCSCEDIKQPQTGEVLTDEWLDAMARKTTDILGSIMSKNGRTTHHALIDSDMTADLIKLASSVQ
;
A
#
# COMPACT_ATOMS: atom_id res chain seq x y z
N MET A 1 35.16 17.51 -0.33
CA MET A 1 33.88 18.22 -0.48
C MET A 1 32.69 17.33 -0.83
N ILE A 2 32.45 16.85 -2.07
CA ILE A 2 31.27 15.96 -2.33
C ILE A 2 31.42 14.56 -1.68
N LYS A 3 32.64 14.04 -1.55
CA LYS A 3 32.91 12.78 -0.83
C LYS A 3 32.95 12.90 0.71
N GLU A 4 33.00 14.10 1.26
CA GLU A 4 32.98 14.32 2.72
C GLU A 4 31.55 14.52 3.26
N LEU A 5 30.59 14.89 2.40
CA LEU A 5 29.16 14.92 2.76
C LEU A 5 28.54 13.52 2.86
N LEU A 6 29.18 12.50 2.30
CA LEU A 6 28.73 11.10 2.35
C LEU A 6 29.44 10.27 3.44
N SER A 7 30.38 10.85 4.19
CA SER A 7 31.19 10.14 5.20
C SER A 7 30.90 10.53 6.66
N ASN A 8 29.99 11.47 6.91
CA ASN A 8 29.60 11.84 8.28
C ASN A 8 28.39 11.03 8.74
N SER A 9 28.72 9.92 9.40
CA SER A 9 27.86 9.24 10.36
C SER A 9 27.78 10.03 11.66
N CYS A 10 27.10 11.18 11.70
CA CYS A 10 26.73 11.85 12.95
C CYS A 10 25.45 12.69 12.80
N ASP A 11 24.48 12.37 13.66
CA ASP A 11 23.41 13.20 14.20
C ASP A 11 22.22 13.57 13.30
N TYR A 12 21.43 12.55 12.93
CA TYR A 12 19.98 12.68 12.77
C TYR A 12 19.23 12.36 14.09
N ASP A 13 19.79 12.71 15.24
CA ASP A 13 19.12 12.52 16.53
C ASP A 13 18.81 13.85 17.24
N THR A 14 17.76 14.50 16.75
CA THR A 14 16.92 15.41 17.54
C THR A 14 15.46 15.27 17.08
N GLY A 15 14.79 14.18 17.48
CA GLY A 15 13.34 14.05 17.28
C GLY A 15 12.88 13.92 15.82
N SER A 16 13.74 13.45 14.93
CA SER A 16 13.41 13.12 13.54
C SER A 16 12.33 12.03 13.55
N PRO A 17 11.14 12.23 12.96
CA PRO A 17 10.14 11.18 12.88
C PRO A 17 10.78 10.03 12.12
N GLU A 18 11.04 8.95 12.85
CA GLU A 18 11.68 7.75 12.32
C GLU A 18 10.98 7.31 11.03
N PHE A 19 11.77 6.67 10.17
CA PHE A 19 11.32 5.57 9.33
C PHE A 19 10.18 4.79 9.98
N ILE A 20 9.28 4.26 9.14
CA ILE A 20 8.25 3.26 9.48
C ILE A 20 8.65 2.56 10.76
N SER A 21 8.08 3.00 11.88
CA SER A 21 8.65 2.70 13.20
C SER A 21 8.75 1.20 13.38
N LYS A 22 9.61 0.71 14.27
CA LYS A 22 9.64 -0.73 14.59
C LYS A 22 8.21 -1.25 14.84
N THR A 23 7.37 -0.45 15.51
CA THR A 23 5.94 -0.72 15.73
C THR A 23 5.14 -0.90 14.43
N GLU A 24 5.36 -0.05 13.44
CA GLU A 24 4.71 -0.16 12.13
C GLU A 24 5.22 -1.38 11.35
N ILE A 25 6.51 -1.70 11.38
CA ILE A 25 7.05 -2.91 10.72
C ILE A 25 6.46 -4.17 11.34
N LYS A 26 6.39 -4.23 12.68
CA LYS A 26 5.69 -5.32 13.37
C LYS A 26 4.25 -5.45 12.91
N ARG A 27 3.54 -4.32 12.80
CA ARG A 27 2.15 -4.31 12.33
C ARG A 27 2.05 -4.84 10.90
N ILE A 28 2.95 -4.46 9.99
CA ILE A 28 3.00 -5.02 8.63
C ILE A 28 3.16 -6.53 8.66
N ILE A 29 4.14 -7.03 9.43
CA ILE A 29 4.41 -8.46 9.53
C ILE A 29 3.16 -9.18 10.07
N MET A 30 2.56 -8.67 11.15
CA MET A 30 1.35 -9.24 11.75
C MET A 30 0.16 -9.26 10.79
N GLU A 31 -0.11 -8.16 10.08
CA GLU A 31 -1.16 -8.12 9.05
C GLU A 31 -0.87 -9.10 7.92
N ALA A 32 0.39 -9.22 7.52
CA ALA A 32 0.83 -10.11 6.44
C ALA A 32 0.65 -11.60 6.78
N VAL A 33 0.85 -11.97 8.06
CA VAL A 33 0.74 -13.37 8.51
C VAL A 33 -0.62 -13.71 9.13
N ARG A 34 -1.51 -12.74 9.37
CA ARG A 34 -2.78 -12.96 10.09
C ARG A 34 -3.62 -14.10 9.52
N GLY A 35 -3.66 -14.24 8.18
CA GLY A 35 -4.41 -15.32 7.52
C GLY A 35 -3.86 -16.73 7.75
N ARG A 36 -2.68 -16.86 8.38
CA ARG A 36 -2.02 -18.11 8.73
C ARG A 36 -2.08 -18.41 10.23
N LEU A 37 -2.76 -17.57 11.00
CA LEU A 37 -2.96 -17.76 12.44
C LEU A 37 -4.35 -18.36 12.69
N GLU A 38 -4.43 -19.16 13.75
CA GLU A 38 -5.69 -19.69 14.27
C GLU A 38 -6.60 -18.58 14.80
N SER A 39 -7.82 -18.95 15.19
CA SER A 39 -8.81 -18.00 15.73
C SER A 39 -8.36 -17.24 17.00
N ASP A 40 -7.35 -17.75 17.71
CA ASP A 40 -6.72 -17.07 18.85
C ASP A 40 -5.78 -15.92 18.44
N GLY A 41 -5.48 -15.80 17.15
CA GLY A 41 -4.65 -14.74 16.58
C GLY A 41 -3.16 -14.87 16.89
N VAL A 42 -2.69 -16.00 17.44
CA VAL A 42 -1.27 -16.19 17.81
C VAL A 42 -0.74 -17.59 17.49
N THR A 43 -1.58 -18.62 17.43
CA THR A 43 -1.13 -19.98 17.10
C THR A 43 -1.05 -20.15 15.59
N VAL A 44 0.02 -20.79 15.10
CA VAL A 44 0.20 -21.03 13.66
C VAL A 44 -0.73 -22.15 13.19
N ALA A 45 -1.58 -21.86 12.20
CA ALA A 45 -2.51 -22.84 11.63
C ALA A 45 -1.79 -23.87 10.74
N PRO A 46 -2.39 -25.05 10.47
CA PRO A 46 -1.88 -26.00 9.48
C PRO A 46 -1.81 -25.38 8.07
N VAL A 47 -0.89 -25.86 7.23
CA VAL A 47 -0.79 -25.47 5.83
C VAL A 47 -1.80 -26.28 5.01
N ILE A 48 -2.65 -25.59 4.25
CA ILE A 48 -3.57 -26.24 3.32
C ILE A 48 -2.81 -26.59 2.03
N ILE A 49 -2.70 -27.88 1.74
CA ILE A 49 -2.14 -28.41 0.50
C ILE A 49 -3.29 -28.74 -0.43
N ARG A 50 -3.44 -27.93 -1.48
CA ARG A 50 -4.36 -28.22 -2.57
C ARG A 50 -3.73 -29.25 -3.48
N ARG A 51 -4.54 -30.13 -4.08
CA ARG A 51 -4.05 -31.28 -4.84
C ARG A 51 -4.82 -31.43 -6.15
N ARG A 52 -4.09 -31.73 -7.22
CA ARG A 52 -4.66 -32.13 -8.51
C ARG A 52 -4.10 -33.48 -8.91
N LEU A 53 -4.97 -34.36 -9.40
CA LEU A 53 -4.54 -35.64 -9.96
C LEU A 53 -3.83 -35.38 -11.29
N MET A 54 -2.66 -35.98 -11.48
CA MET A 54 -1.87 -35.83 -12.71
C MET A 54 -1.73 -37.16 -13.44
N TYR A 55 -1.71 -38.27 -12.69
CA TYR A 55 -1.70 -39.62 -13.24
C TYR A 55 -2.53 -40.54 -12.35
N ASP A 56 -3.40 -41.35 -12.96
CA ASP A 56 -4.17 -42.41 -12.29
C ASP A 56 -3.62 -43.78 -12.69
N ALA A 57 -3.05 -44.50 -11.71
CA ALA A 57 -2.47 -45.81 -11.94
C ALA A 57 -3.51 -46.91 -12.23
N THR A 58 -4.78 -46.68 -11.88
CA THR A 58 -5.87 -47.63 -12.09
C THR A 58 -6.33 -47.61 -13.54
N THR A 59 -6.47 -46.41 -14.12
CA THR A 59 -6.94 -46.24 -15.51
C THR A 59 -5.80 -46.08 -16.51
N GLY A 60 -4.61 -45.70 -16.03
CA GLY A 60 -3.45 -45.34 -16.85
C GLY A 60 -3.57 -43.95 -17.50
N GLU A 61 -4.55 -43.14 -17.08
CA GLU A 61 -4.76 -41.80 -17.61
C GLU A 61 -3.77 -40.78 -17.03
N GLU A 62 -3.32 -39.86 -17.87
CA GLU A 62 -2.41 -38.77 -17.52
C GLU A 62 -3.02 -37.43 -17.95
N TRP A 63 -2.89 -36.42 -17.10
CA TRP A 63 -3.43 -35.07 -17.32
C TRP A 63 -2.34 -34.01 -17.20
N LEU A 64 -2.45 -32.95 -18.02
CA LEU A 64 -1.66 -31.73 -17.85
C LEU A 64 -2.24 -30.82 -16.75
N ILE A 65 -3.56 -30.84 -16.59
CA ILE A 65 -4.31 -30.21 -15.48
C ILE A 65 -5.47 -31.14 -15.16
N GLY A 66 -5.29 -32.06 -14.22
CA GLY A 66 -6.35 -33.00 -13.88
C GLY A 66 -7.32 -32.48 -12.81
N PRO A 67 -8.25 -33.36 -12.37
CA PRO A 67 -9.29 -33.00 -11.42
C PRO A 67 -8.72 -32.57 -10.07
N GLU A 68 -9.40 -31.62 -9.41
CA GLU A 68 -9.10 -31.25 -8.04
C GLU A 68 -9.48 -32.39 -7.09
N LEU A 69 -8.59 -32.66 -6.14
CA LEU A 69 -8.82 -33.59 -5.06
C LEU A 69 -9.06 -32.81 -3.77
N GLU A 70 -9.63 -33.48 -2.77
CA GLU A 70 -9.78 -32.89 -1.44
C GLU A 70 -8.43 -32.34 -0.93
N PRO A 71 -8.39 -31.11 -0.41
CA PRO A 71 -7.19 -30.56 0.18
C PRO A 71 -6.80 -31.37 1.43
N VAL A 72 -5.52 -31.28 1.79
CA VAL A 72 -5.01 -31.89 3.02
C VAL A 72 -4.29 -30.84 3.85
N GLU A 73 -4.39 -30.97 5.16
CA GLU A 73 -3.64 -30.16 6.09
C GLU A 73 -2.30 -30.83 6.40
N CYS A 74 -1.23 -30.04 6.44
CA CYS A 74 0.07 -30.50 6.90
C CYS A 74 0.72 -29.49 7.84
N GLU A 75 1.67 -29.97 8.63
CA GLU A 75 2.55 -29.08 9.38
C GLU A 75 3.42 -28.27 8.42
N GLY A 76 3.69 -27.02 8.78
CA GLY A 76 4.60 -26.17 8.04
C GLY A 76 4.86 -24.83 8.72
N PRO A 77 5.74 -24.01 8.11
CA PRO A 77 6.08 -22.70 8.64
C PRO A 77 4.91 -21.71 8.53
N LEU A 78 4.99 -20.63 9.30
CA LEU A 78 4.05 -19.51 9.25
C LEU A 78 3.97 -18.87 7.85
N ILE A 79 5.12 -18.57 7.23
CA ILE A 79 5.22 -18.00 5.88
C ILE A 79 5.61 -19.12 4.90
N VAL A 80 4.71 -19.41 3.96
CA VAL A 80 4.86 -20.52 3.01
C VAL A 80 5.01 -19.99 1.59
N GLU A 81 6.04 -20.46 0.89
CA GLU A 81 6.20 -20.23 -0.55
C GLU A 81 5.32 -21.19 -1.37
N GLY A 82 4.56 -20.64 -2.33
CA GLY A 82 3.64 -21.39 -3.19
C GLY A 82 4.31 -22.16 -4.33
N ARG A 83 5.20 -23.12 -4.02
CA ARG A 83 5.86 -23.94 -5.05
C ARG A 83 5.13 -25.25 -5.28
N HIS A 84 4.80 -25.53 -6.54
CA HIS A 84 4.20 -26.82 -6.93
C HIS A 84 5.20 -27.95 -6.78
N LYS A 85 4.73 -29.10 -6.32
CA LYS A 85 5.53 -30.32 -6.22
C LYS A 85 4.74 -31.51 -6.77
N MET A 86 5.39 -32.30 -7.61
CA MET A 86 4.88 -33.60 -8.02
C MET A 86 5.16 -34.61 -6.93
N LYS A 87 4.18 -35.46 -6.63
CA LYS A 87 4.28 -36.46 -5.58
C LYS A 87 3.56 -37.73 -6.00
N ASP A 88 4.27 -38.84 -5.90
CA ASP A 88 3.68 -40.16 -6.08
C ASP A 88 3.05 -40.61 -4.77
N LEU A 89 1.78 -41.02 -4.87
CA LEU A 89 1.01 -41.57 -3.77
C LEU A 89 1.24 -43.08 -3.66
N PRO A 90 1.03 -43.69 -2.47
CA PRO A 90 1.21 -45.13 -2.28
C PRO A 90 0.34 -46.01 -3.17
N ASN A 91 -0.76 -45.48 -3.71
CA ASN A 91 -1.63 -46.19 -4.65
C ASN A 91 -1.14 -46.15 -6.11
N GLY A 92 0.03 -45.56 -6.36
CA GLY A 92 0.64 -45.43 -7.69
C GLY A 92 0.22 -44.18 -8.46
N ASN A 93 -0.74 -43.39 -7.96
CA ASN A 93 -1.15 -42.14 -8.60
C ASN A 93 -0.08 -41.06 -8.41
N THR A 94 0.05 -40.16 -9.38
CA THR A 94 0.86 -38.95 -9.23
C THR A 94 -0.07 -37.75 -9.06
N VAL A 95 0.21 -36.94 -8.06
CA VAL A 95 -0.51 -35.68 -7.80
C VAL A 95 0.42 -34.49 -7.89
N MET A 96 -0.13 -33.36 -8.32
CA MET A 96 0.49 -32.05 -8.15
C MET A 96 -0.05 -31.44 -6.86
N GLU A 97 0.83 -31.32 -5.87
CA GLU A 97 0.57 -30.61 -4.63
C GLU A 97 0.97 -29.14 -4.79
N HIS A 98 0.11 -28.25 -4.31
CA HIS A 98 0.39 -26.81 -4.23
C HIS A 98 -0.01 -26.33 -2.84
N PRO A 99 0.96 -25.95 -1.99
CA PRO A 99 0.63 -25.33 -0.72
C PRO A 99 -0.05 -23.99 -0.97
N GLU A 100 -1.11 -23.70 -0.22
CA GLU A 100 -1.66 -22.35 -0.18
C GLU A 100 -0.59 -21.42 0.39
N ARG A 101 -0.05 -20.57 -0.50
CA ARG A 101 1.01 -19.63 -0.14
C ARG A 101 0.50 -18.55 0.79
N THR A 102 1.38 -18.07 1.66
CA THR A 102 1.10 -16.83 2.39
C THR A 102 1.17 -15.67 1.41
N HIS A 103 0.03 -15.03 1.12
CA HIS A 103 -0.08 -13.92 0.18
C HIS A 103 0.45 -12.61 0.78
N LEU A 104 1.75 -12.56 1.06
CA LEU A 104 2.43 -11.40 1.64
C LEU A 104 2.19 -10.14 0.82
N ASP A 105 2.43 -10.20 -0.49
CA ASP A 105 2.15 -9.13 -1.46
C ASP A 105 0.77 -8.48 -1.25
N ARG A 106 -0.28 -9.31 -1.26
CA ARG A 106 -1.66 -8.86 -1.18
C ARG A 106 -1.97 -8.32 0.21
N ALA A 107 -1.50 -8.96 1.27
CA ALA A 107 -1.77 -8.56 2.63
C ALA A 107 -1.06 -7.25 2.99
N ILE A 108 0.21 -7.11 2.61
CA ILE A 108 0.99 -5.88 2.75
C ILE A 108 0.34 -4.76 1.94
N TYR A 109 0.06 -4.98 0.66
CA TYR A 109 -0.60 -3.98 -0.19
C TYR A 109 -1.95 -3.55 0.37
N ASN A 110 -2.77 -4.50 0.84
CA ASN A 110 -4.05 -4.19 1.47
C ASN A 110 -3.88 -3.41 2.78
N ALA A 111 -2.81 -3.67 3.55
CA ALA A 111 -2.49 -2.88 4.75
C ALA A 111 -2.03 -1.47 4.41
N MET A 112 -1.30 -1.26 3.29
CA MET A 112 -0.86 0.06 2.83
C MET A 112 -2.00 0.90 2.24
N THR A 113 -2.87 0.24 1.46
CA THR A 113 -3.89 0.91 0.64
C THR A 113 -5.24 0.95 1.33
N GLY A 114 -5.46 0.06 2.30
CA GLY A 114 -6.72 -0.13 3.01
C GLY A 114 -7.84 -0.60 2.08
N ARG A 115 -8.54 -1.67 2.43
CA ARG A 115 -9.83 -1.98 1.79
C ARG A 115 -10.94 -1.80 2.81
N CYS A 116 -11.91 -0.98 2.46
CA CYS A 116 -13.14 -0.81 3.22
C CYS A 116 -14.25 -1.65 2.62
N GLU A 117 -15.13 -2.14 3.49
CA GLU A 117 -16.48 -2.57 3.14
C GLU A 117 -17.45 -1.72 3.96
N ARG A 118 -18.36 -1.02 3.28
CA ARG A 118 -19.39 -0.18 3.91
C ARG A 118 -20.68 -0.32 3.14
N ALA A 119 -21.81 -0.33 3.84
CA ALA A 119 -23.12 -0.17 3.23
C ALA A 119 -23.42 1.32 2.98
N PHE A 120 -23.72 1.68 1.74
CA PHE A 120 -24.06 3.04 1.34
C PHE A 120 -25.58 3.25 1.39
N SER A 121 -26.00 4.31 2.05
CA SER A 121 -27.40 4.75 2.13
C SER A 121 -27.76 5.69 0.96
N PRO A 122 -29.05 5.95 0.69
CA PRO A 122 -29.46 6.95 -0.30
C PRO A 122 -28.84 8.33 -0.08
N ASP A 123 -28.70 8.76 1.18
CA ASP A 123 -28.07 10.04 1.53
C ASP A 123 -26.58 10.04 1.19
N ASP A 124 -25.90 8.91 1.38
CA ASP A 124 -24.49 8.78 0.99
C ASP A 124 -24.30 8.94 -0.53
N ILE A 125 -25.23 8.35 -1.31
CA ILE A 125 -25.25 8.48 -2.77
C ILE A 125 -25.48 9.94 -3.19
N ASN A 126 -26.35 10.67 -2.49
CA ASN A 126 -26.56 12.10 -2.74
C ASN A 126 -25.29 12.93 -2.48
N VAL A 127 -24.57 12.65 -1.38
CA VAL A 127 -23.31 13.33 -1.06
C VAL A 127 -22.25 13.05 -2.13
N LEU A 128 -22.11 11.80 -2.59
CA LEU A 128 -21.20 11.45 -3.68
C LEU A 128 -21.55 12.18 -4.97
N SER A 129 -22.83 12.19 -5.35
CA SER A 129 -23.29 12.87 -6.57
C SER A 129 -23.03 14.38 -6.52
N ALA A 130 -23.27 15.01 -5.37
CA ALA A 130 -22.96 16.43 -5.16
C ALA A 130 -21.46 16.69 -5.23
N GLY A 131 -20.64 15.88 -4.53
CA GLY A 131 -19.19 15.98 -4.56
C GLY A 131 -18.61 15.81 -5.97
N SER A 132 -19.12 14.86 -6.76
CA SER A 132 -18.71 14.68 -8.16
C SER A 132 -19.01 15.92 -9.00
N LYS A 133 -20.18 16.54 -8.85
CA LYS A 133 -20.54 17.77 -9.58
C LYS A 133 -19.63 18.94 -9.18
N SER A 134 -19.37 19.12 -7.88
CA SER A 134 -18.45 20.14 -7.39
C SER A 134 -17.05 19.96 -7.96
N LEU A 135 -16.52 18.73 -7.93
CA LEU A 135 -15.20 18.42 -8.45
C LEU A 135 -15.09 18.68 -9.95
N ILE A 136 -16.06 18.20 -10.74
CA ILE A 136 -16.10 18.44 -12.19
C ILE A 136 -16.15 19.94 -12.48
N SER A 137 -16.96 20.70 -11.73
CA SER A 137 -17.04 22.16 -11.90
C SER A 137 -15.70 22.85 -11.59
N ALA A 138 -15.06 22.49 -10.47
CA ALA A 138 -13.77 23.07 -10.07
C ALA A 138 -12.68 22.78 -11.11
N LEU A 139 -12.59 21.53 -11.58
CA LEU A 139 -11.61 21.13 -12.59
C LEU A 139 -11.84 21.83 -13.93
N ASN A 140 -13.10 21.94 -14.39
CA ASN A 140 -13.41 22.68 -15.61
C ASN A 140 -13.05 24.17 -15.51
N GLN A 141 -13.31 24.79 -14.35
CA GLN A 141 -12.96 26.20 -14.11
C GLN A 141 -11.44 26.40 -14.05
N ALA A 142 -10.71 25.43 -13.53
CA ALA A 142 -9.25 25.44 -13.49
C ALA A 142 -8.60 25.04 -14.83
N GLY A 143 -9.39 24.68 -15.86
CA GLY A 143 -8.90 24.40 -17.21
C GLY A 143 -8.38 22.99 -17.43
N TYR A 144 -8.66 22.05 -16.53
CA TYR A 144 -8.32 20.64 -16.76
C TYR A 144 -9.18 20.08 -17.89
N GLU A 145 -8.56 19.33 -18.80
CA GLU A 145 -9.30 18.52 -19.76
C GLU A 145 -10.11 17.45 -19.02
N LYS A 146 -11.30 17.13 -19.54
CA LYS A 146 -12.21 16.17 -18.93
C LYS A 146 -11.50 14.83 -18.72
N GLY A 147 -11.15 14.56 -17.46
CA GLY A 147 -10.94 13.22 -16.97
C GLY A 147 -12.17 12.36 -17.25
N GLY A 148 -11.96 11.11 -17.68
CA GLY A 148 -13.05 10.18 -18.00
C GLY A 148 -13.93 9.90 -16.79
N PHE A 149 -14.99 10.68 -16.61
CA PHE A 149 -16.07 10.39 -15.68
C PHE A 149 -17.35 10.21 -16.49
N GLU A 150 -17.76 8.97 -16.65
CA GLU A 150 -19.11 8.67 -17.14
C GLU A 150 -19.98 8.35 -15.93
N LEU A 151 -21.05 9.13 -15.73
CA LEU A 151 -22.10 8.79 -14.77
C LEU A 151 -22.69 7.43 -15.17
N GLY A 152 -22.36 6.37 -14.42
CA GLY A 152 -22.73 4.99 -14.72
C GLY A 152 -21.57 4.03 -15.05
N GLN A 153 -20.31 4.49 -14.96
CA GLN A 153 -19.13 3.63 -15.18
C GLN A 153 -19.02 2.48 -14.16
N GLU A 154 -18.63 1.29 -14.64
CA GLU A 154 -18.40 0.07 -13.85
C GLU A 154 -17.08 0.08 -13.06
N MET A 155 -16.20 1.07 -13.27
CA MET A 155 -14.94 1.18 -12.54
C MET A 155 -14.94 2.39 -11.57
N PRO A 156 -14.64 2.18 -10.27
CA PRO A 156 -14.77 3.19 -9.22
C PRO A 156 -13.55 4.14 -9.17
N SER A 157 -12.98 4.56 -10.30
CA SER A 157 -11.81 5.45 -10.31
C SER A 157 -12.01 6.65 -11.22
N PHE A 158 -11.95 7.85 -10.66
CA PHE A 158 -11.89 9.11 -11.38
C PHE A 158 -10.43 9.55 -11.52
N GLN A 159 -10.03 9.99 -12.70
CA GLN A 159 -8.67 10.47 -12.99
C GLN A 159 -8.73 11.74 -13.81
N PHE A 160 -7.86 12.70 -13.54
CA PHE A 160 -7.70 13.93 -14.31
C PHE A 160 -6.20 14.27 -14.46
N GLY A 161 -5.86 15.05 -15.49
CA GLY A 161 -4.46 15.38 -15.81
C GLY A 161 -3.68 14.21 -16.41
N ASP A 162 -2.36 14.38 -16.54
CA ASP A 162 -1.44 13.37 -17.07
C ASP A 162 -0.39 13.02 -16.00
N ASP A 163 -0.21 11.73 -15.73
CA ASP A 163 0.79 11.20 -14.78
C ASP A 163 2.07 10.71 -15.47
N ARG A 164 2.18 10.91 -16.78
CA ARG A 164 3.35 10.58 -17.59
C ARG A 164 4.45 11.62 -17.40
N SER A 165 5.65 11.14 -17.11
CA SER A 165 6.89 11.89 -17.24
C SER A 165 7.48 11.69 -18.63
N GLU A 166 8.16 12.70 -19.17
CA GLU A 166 8.99 12.51 -20.37
C GLU A 166 10.18 11.59 -20.05
N ASP A 167 10.77 10.98 -21.09
CA ASP A 167 11.91 10.09 -20.94
C ASP A 167 13.10 10.82 -20.29
N GLY A 168 13.45 10.40 -19.07
CA GLY A 168 14.58 10.95 -18.30
C GLY A 168 14.18 11.93 -17.19
N GLU A 169 12.91 12.31 -17.09
CA GLU A 169 12.39 13.08 -15.96
C GLU A 169 11.91 12.17 -14.82
N LEU A 170 12.03 12.64 -13.58
CA LEU A 170 11.40 11.96 -12.45
C LEU A 170 9.88 12.12 -12.56
N PRO A 171 9.08 11.08 -12.24
CA PRO A 171 7.65 11.21 -12.23
C PRO A 171 7.19 12.21 -11.15
N PRO A 172 5.97 12.78 -11.30
CA PRO A 172 5.45 13.76 -10.37
C PRO A 172 5.50 13.26 -8.93
N THR A 173 5.89 14.13 -8.00
CA THR A 173 5.81 13.84 -6.56
C THR A 173 4.35 13.74 -6.16
N ARG A 174 3.98 12.69 -5.44
CA ARG A 174 2.59 12.36 -5.18
C ARG A 174 2.23 12.65 -3.73
N LEU A 175 1.21 13.46 -3.54
CA LEU A 175 0.52 13.61 -2.27
C LEU A 175 -0.60 12.57 -2.21
N TYR A 176 -0.48 11.66 -1.25
CA TYR A 176 -1.49 10.67 -0.93
C TYR A 176 -2.31 11.14 0.27
N LEU A 177 -3.63 11.01 0.16
CA LEU A 177 -4.58 11.34 1.20
C LEU A 177 -5.47 10.13 1.42
N HIS A 178 -5.28 9.47 2.56
CA HIS A 178 -6.08 8.31 2.93
C HIS A 178 -7.39 8.78 3.56
N ARG A 179 -8.35 9.16 2.70
CA ARG A 179 -9.63 9.75 3.11
C ARG A 179 -10.78 8.83 2.75
N THR A 180 -11.32 8.13 3.74
CA THR A 180 -12.44 7.21 3.55
C THR A 180 -13.80 7.87 3.80
N ASP A 181 -14.05 9.04 3.23
CA ASP A 181 -15.39 9.62 3.28
C ASP A 181 -15.85 10.17 1.93
N LEU A 182 -17.18 10.28 1.83
CA LEU A 182 -17.92 10.81 0.68
C LEU A 182 -17.50 12.26 0.33
N LEU A 183 -16.80 12.92 1.25
CA LEU A 183 -16.34 14.30 1.15
C LEU A 183 -15.00 14.44 0.44
N SER A 184 -14.29 13.35 0.14
CA SER A 184 -13.00 13.40 -0.57
C SER A 184 -13.09 14.13 -1.91
N LEU A 185 -14.20 13.95 -2.64
CA LEU A 185 -14.49 14.66 -3.89
C LEU A 185 -14.61 16.17 -3.67
N GLN A 186 -15.37 16.56 -2.64
CA GLN A 186 -15.58 17.96 -2.27
C GLN A 186 -14.27 18.60 -1.80
N MET A 187 -13.46 17.86 -1.04
CA MET A 187 -12.16 18.35 -0.57
C MET A 187 -11.23 18.71 -1.74
N VAL A 188 -11.13 17.87 -2.77
CA VAL A 188 -10.33 18.21 -3.96
C VAL A 188 -10.93 19.38 -4.71
N ALA A 189 -12.25 19.43 -4.84
CA ALA A 189 -12.93 20.57 -5.47
C ALA A 189 -12.57 21.88 -4.78
N ASP A 190 -12.62 21.90 -3.44
CA ASP A 190 -12.28 23.06 -2.64
C ASP A 190 -10.80 23.43 -2.78
N LEU A 191 -9.87 22.45 -2.74
CA LEU A 191 -8.44 22.72 -2.94
C LEU A 191 -8.17 23.40 -4.28
N VAL A 192 -8.75 22.88 -5.37
CA VAL A 192 -8.59 23.43 -6.72
C VAL A 192 -9.19 24.84 -6.80
N ASN A 193 -10.37 25.06 -6.21
CA ASN A 193 -11.01 26.37 -6.13
C ASN A 193 -10.20 27.37 -5.29
N SER A 194 -9.51 26.90 -4.26
CA SER A 194 -8.61 27.69 -3.41
C SER A 194 -7.26 27.98 -4.06
N GLY A 195 -6.99 27.43 -5.26
CA GLY A 195 -5.79 27.74 -6.04
C GLY A 195 -4.80 26.59 -6.19
N ALA A 196 -5.04 25.41 -5.61
CA ALA A 196 -4.17 24.25 -5.84
C ALA A 196 -4.13 23.88 -7.33
N ARG A 197 -2.95 23.49 -7.82
CA ARG A 197 -2.69 23.14 -9.22
C ARG A 197 -1.95 21.80 -9.35
N PRO A 198 -2.58 20.67 -8.97
CA PRO A 198 -1.98 19.36 -9.21
C PRO A 198 -1.90 19.06 -10.72
N ASP A 199 -0.79 18.53 -11.22
CA ASP A 199 -0.66 18.12 -12.62
C ASP A 199 -1.61 16.98 -12.98
N TYR A 200 -1.83 16.07 -12.03
CA TYR A 200 -2.77 14.98 -12.15
C TYR A 200 -3.45 14.68 -10.82
N GLY A 201 -4.61 14.03 -10.86
CA GLY A 201 -5.21 13.43 -9.69
C GLY A 201 -5.92 12.12 -9.99
N LYS A 202 -5.89 11.21 -9.02
CA LYS A 202 -6.57 9.92 -9.07
C LYS A 202 -7.38 9.74 -7.80
N LEU A 203 -8.68 9.53 -7.97
CA LEU A 203 -9.64 9.35 -6.91
C LEU A 203 -10.33 8.00 -7.05
N TRP A 204 -10.37 7.22 -5.97
CA TRP A 204 -11.24 6.05 -5.90
C TRP A 204 -12.57 6.44 -5.27
N VAL A 205 -13.65 6.29 -6.03
CA VAL A 205 -15.00 6.74 -5.66
C VAL A 205 -15.91 5.52 -5.58
N PRO A 206 -16.66 5.31 -4.48
CA PRO A 206 -17.66 4.26 -4.41
C PRO A 206 -18.64 4.33 -5.59
N TYR A 207 -19.21 3.19 -5.96
CA TYR A 207 -20.28 3.13 -6.96
C TYR A 207 -21.45 4.00 -6.51
N ASN A 208 -22.11 4.65 -7.47
CA ASN A 208 -23.32 5.45 -7.23
C ASN A 208 -24.55 4.53 -7.05
N GLN A 209 -24.48 3.61 -6.08
CA GLN A 209 -25.45 2.55 -5.82
C GLN A 209 -25.60 2.30 -4.32
N GLU A 210 -26.81 2.04 -3.85
CA GLU A 210 -27.03 1.69 -2.44
C GLU A 210 -26.50 0.29 -2.09
N GLY A 211 -26.29 0.06 -0.78
CA GLY A 211 -25.93 -1.25 -0.25
C GLY A 211 -24.43 -1.48 -0.03
N PRO A 212 -24.03 -2.71 0.34
CA PRO A 212 -22.65 -3.05 0.65
C PRO A 212 -21.74 -2.88 -0.55
N GLN A 213 -20.68 -2.08 -0.38
CA GLN A 213 -19.66 -1.91 -1.39
C GLN A 213 -18.26 -2.03 -0.79
N ARG A 214 -17.33 -2.53 -1.62
CA ARG A 214 -15.91 -2.59 -1.32
C ARG A 214 -15.16 -1.53 -2.11
N TYR A 215 -14.32 -0.74 -1.43
CA TYR A 215 -13.51 0.32 -2.05
C TYR A 215 -12.15 0.47 -1.34
N ARG A 216 -11.18 1.09 -2.01
CA ARG A 216 -9.85 1.36 -1.46
C ARG A 216 -9.86 2.57 -0.54
N GLN A 217 -8.99 2.60 0.46
CA GLN A 217 -8.88 3.73 1.41
C GLN A 217 -7.83 4.77 0.99
N ASP A 218 -6.84 4.41 0.16
CA ASP A 218 -5.96 5.34 -0.55
C ASP A 218 -6.72 6.00 -1.73
N THR A 219 -7.77 6.71 -1.35
CA THR A 219 -8.85 7.24 -2.17
C THR A 219 -8.48 8.48 -2.95
N LEU A 220 -7.36 9.14 -2.63
CA LEU A 220 -6.98 10.39 -3.27
C LEU A 220 -5.46 10.49 -3.42
N ILE A 221 -5.04 10.64 -4.67
CA ILE A 221 -3.66 10.89 -5.07
C ILE A 221 -3.67 12.17 -5.89
N LEU A 222 -2.80 13.11 -5.54
CA LEU A 222 -2.54 14.32 -6.32
C LEU A 222 -1.05 14.34 -6.70
N GLY A 223 -0.74 14.54 -7.97
CA GLY A 223 0.63 14.63 -8.46
C GLY A 223 1.07 16.05 -8.71
N PHE A 224 2.35 16.30 -8.45
CA PHE A 224 2.99 17.60 -8.60
C PHE A 224 4.38 17.43 -9.22
N SER A 225 4.56 17.98 -10.40
CA SER A 225 5.85 18.14 -11.08
C SER A 225 6.67 19.25 -10.41
N GLU A 226 5.99 20.29 -9.93
CA GLU A 226 6.60 21.45 -9.30
C GLU A 226 6.49 21.42 -7.76
N TYR A 227 7.62 21.60 -7.08
CA TYR A 227 7.66 21.68 -5.61
C TYR A 227 6.77 22.77 -5.04
N ARG A 228 6.71 23.91 -5.74
CA ARG A 228 5.93 25.07 -5.31
C ARG A 228 4.44 24.73 -5.20
N ASP A 229 3.88 24.03 -6.18
CA ASP A 229 2.46 23.68 -6.21
C ASP A 229 2.11 22.63 -5.14
N LEU A 230 3.01 21.68 -4.90
CA LEU A 230 2.91 20.75 -3.77
C LEU A 230 2.90 21.50 -2.43
N LYS A 231 3.83 22.45 -2.25
CA LYS A 231 3.93 23.27 -1.04
C LYS A 231 2.66 24.08 -0.80
N GLU A 232 2.21 24.83 -1.79
CA GLU A 232 0.98 25.63 -1.69
C GLU A 232 -0.24 24.74 -1.36
N THR A 233 -0.33 23.54 -1.95
CA THR A 233 -1.40 22.58 -1.63
C THR A 233 -1.33 22.06 -0.20
N ILE A 234 -0.13 21.74 0.31
CA ILE A 234 0.06 21.29 1.70
C ILE A 234 -0.28 22.41 2.69
N GLU A 235 0.03 23.67 2.38
CA GLU A 235 -0.33 24.83 3.20
C GLU A 235 -1.86 25.00 3.27
N LEU A 236 -2.56 24.95 2.12
CA LEU A 236 -4.03 24.98 2.07
C LEU A 236 -4.67 23.85 2.87
N LEU A 237 -4.10 22.64 2.80
CA LEU A 237 -4.55 21.50 3.60
C LEU A 237 -4.36 21.77 5.10
N ARG A 238 -3.19 22.23 5.53
CA ARG A 238 -2.94 22.55 6.95
C ARG A 238 -3.92 23.59 7.48
N GLU A 239 -4.14 24.66 6.72
CA GLU A 239 -5.13 25.69 7.08
C GLU A 239 -6.50 25.04 7.31
N ARG A 240 -6.97 24.24 6.35
CA ARG A 240 -8.25 23.55 6.48
C ARG A 240 -8.32 22.62 7.70
N PHE A 241 -7.28 21.84 7.96
CA PHE A 241 -7.23 20.93 9.11
C PHE A 241 -7.11 21.65 10.46
N SER A 242 -6.62 22.88 10.48
CA SER A 242 -6.52 23.69 11.70
C SER A 242 -7.85 24.30 12.15
N TRP A 243 -8.90 24.27 11.31
CA TRP A 243 -10.20 24.92 11.60
C TRP A 243 -11.19 23.99 12.31
N ASP A 244 -10.74 22.82 12.77
CA ASP A 244 -11.47 21.90 13.66
C ASP A 244 -12.86 21.43 13.13
N ASP A 245 -13.05 21.42 11.81
CA ASP A 245 -14.19 20.80 11.13
C ASP A 245 -14.08 19.27 11.16
N GLY A 246 -14.09 18.70 12.37
CA GLY A 246 -14.77 17.46 12.77
C GLY A 246 -14.46 16.15 12.03
N ALA A 247 -13.60 16.11 11.02
CA ALA A 247 -13.20 14.88 10.37
C ALA A 247 -12.06 14.25 11.17
N CYS A 248 -12.36 13.79 12.39
CA CYS A 248 -11.53 12.79 13.06
C CYS A 248 -11.60 11.53 12.20
N ILE A 249 -10.53 11.40 11.42
CA ILE A 249 -10.28 10.44 10.36
C ILE A 249 -10.22 9.02 10.93
N GLY A 250 -11.13 8.15 10.47
CA GLY A 250 -11.04 6.70 10.67
C GLY A 250 -10.07 6.00 9.71
N ALA A 251 -9.13 6.73 9.12
CA ALA A 251 -8.03 6.15 8.37
C ALA A 251 -7.04 5.52 9.34
N GLY A 252 -6.66 4.26 9.11
CA GLY A 252 -5.52 3.71 9.81
C GLY A 252 -4.28 4.58 9.59
N GLU A 253 -3.49 4.79 10.63
CA GLU A 253 -2.20 5.50 10.56
C GLU A 253 -1.13 4.75 9.75
N THR A 254 -1.44 3.56 9.24
CA THR A 254 -0.53 2.70 8.47
C THR A 254 -0.40 3.19 7.04
N LEU A 255 0.25 4.34 6.90
CA LEU A 255 0.67 4.89 5.61
C LEU A 255 2.19 4.91 5.55
N TYR A 256 2.71 4.47 4.41
CA TYR A 256 4.13 4.34 4.17
C TYR A 256 4.55 5.43 3.20
N GLY A 257 5.66 6.10 3.48
CA GLY A 257 6.10 7.32 2.79
C GLY A 257 6.34 8.45 3.78
N LEU A 258 6.62 9.64 3.27
CA LEU A 258 6.92 10.81 4.11
C LEU A 258 5.62 11.43 4.66
N LYS A 259 5.30 11.14 5.92
CA LYS A 259 4.09 11.64 6.60
C LYS A 259 4.11 13.17 6.72
N VAL A 260 2.95 13.80 6.48
CA VAL A 260 2.82 15.26 6.55
C VAL A 260 2.28 15.69 7.91
N ALA A 261 3.11 16.39 8.69
CA ALA A 261 2.73 16.91 9.99
C ALA A 261 1.59 17.93 9.88
N GLY A 262 0.62 17.81 10.79
CA GLY A 262 -0.59 18.64 10.83
C GLY A 262 -1.70 18.20 9.88
N ILE A 263 -1.50 17.14 9.08
CA ILE A 263 -2.52 16.59 8.17
C ILE A 263 -2.59 15.07 8.37
N PRO A 264 -3.41 14.58 9.33
CA PRO A 264 -3.56 13.15 9.57
C PRO A 264 -3.96 12.39 8.29
N GLY A 265 -3.34 11.24 8.04
CA GLY A 265 -3.61 10.42 6.85
C GLY A 265 -3.02 10.96 5.54
N ALA A 266 -2.16 11.98 5.59
CA ALA A 266 -1.43 12.49 4.43
C ALA A 266 0.03 12.03 4.41
N TYR A 267 0.52 11.63 3.24
CA TYR A 267 1.93 11.32 3.03
C TYR A 267 2.38 11.66 1.60
N ILE A 268 3.67 11.95 1.47
CA ILE A 268 4.34 12.17 0.19
C ILE A 268 5.01 10.85 -0.23
N GLY A 269 4.76 10.44 -1.47
CA GLY A 269 5.41 9.29 -2.11
C GLY A 269 5.96 9.67 -3.48
N GLN A 270 7.01 8.98 -3.91
CA GLN A 270 7.63 9.17 -5.22
C GLN A 270 7.78 7.81 -5.89
N THR A 271 7.22 7.63 -7.09
CA THR A 271 7.47 6.43 -7.89
C THR A 271 8.78 6.57 -8.63
N LYS A 272 9.41 5.46 -8.98
CA LYS A 272 10.62 5.51 -9.81
C LYS A 272 10.31 5.77 -11.29
N TYR A 273 9.17 5.29 -11.76
CA TYR A 273 8.72 5.42 -13.15
C TYR A 273 7.32 6.05 -13.21
N GLY A 274 7.01 6.74 -14.31
CA GLY A 274 5.67 7.25 -14.60
C GLY A 274 4.65 6.11 -14.74
N GLY A 275 3.41 6.33 -14.29
CA GLY A 275 2.35 5.32 -14.30
C GLY A 275 2.44 4.22 -13.23
N ASP A 276 3.59 4.04 -12.57
CA ASP A 276 3.76 3.02 -11.53
C ASP A 276 2.99 3.35 -10.25
N SER A 277 2.84 2.36 -9.37
CA SER A 277 2.25 2.55 -8.04
C SER A 277 3.34 2.58 -6.98
N PHE A 278 3.49 3.69 -6.25
CA PHE A 278 4.43 3.79 -5.14
C PHE A 278 4.14 2.73 -4.07
N ASN A 279 2.87 2.56 -3.70
CA ASN A 279 2.44 1.51 -2.76
C ASN A 279 2.71 0.10 -3.31
N GLY A 280 2.66 -0.09 -4.63
CA GLY A 280 3.01 -1.36 -5.28
C GLY A 280 4.51 -1.66 -5.18
N GLU A 281 5.36 -0.68 -5.48
CA GLU A 281 6.82 -0.77 -5.35
C GLU A 281 7.23 -1.01 -3.89
N MET A 282 6.66 -0.24 -2.95
CA MET A 282 6.90 -0.41 -1.53
C MET A 282 6.47 -1.80 -1.03
N THR A 283 5.34 -2.31 -1.52
CA THR A 283 4.89 -3.67 -1.20
C THR A 283 5.93 -4.72 -1.61
N GLN A 284 6.51 -4.59 -2.81
CA GLN A 284 7.54 -5.51 -3.29
C GLN A 284 8.79 -5.46 -2.40
N TYR A 285 9.23 -4.27 -2.01
CA TYR A 285 10.39 -4.14 -1.12
C TYR A 285 10.15 -4.74 0.27
N PHE A 286 8.94 -4.56 0.82
CA PHE A 286 8.57 -5.18 2.10
C PHE A 286 8.45 -6.71 1.98
N GLU A 287 7.85 -7.21 0.92
CA GLU A 287 7.75 -8.65 0.67
C GLU A 287 9.14 -9.28 0.57
N GLU A 288 10.03 -8.71 -0.24
CA GLU A 288 11.42 -9.17 -0.38
C GLU A 288 12.15 -9.12 0.97
N ALA A 289 12.03 -8.02 1.72
CA ALA A 289 12.67 -7.89 3.03
C ALA A 289 12.18 -8.92 4.06
N ILE A 290 10.87 -9.21 4.09
CA ILE A 290 10.28 -10.22 4.99
C ILE A 290 10.72 -11.63 4.57
N GLN A 291 10.72 -11.94 3.27
CA GLN A 291 11.15 -13.24 2.76
C GLN A 291 12.63 -13.49 3.09
N CYS A 292 13.51 -12.53 2.80
CA CYS A 292 14.93 -12.64 3.17
C CYS A 292 15.13 -12.72 4.69
N SER A 293 14.30 -12.04 5.50
CA SER A 293 14.36 -12.18 6.97
C SER A 293 14.07 -13.60 7.43
N CYS A 294 13.20 -14.33 6.72
CA CYS A 294 12.85 -15.72 7.03
C CYS A 294 13.98 -16.71 6.73
N GLU A 295 14.99 -16.33 5.95
CA GLU A 295 16.19 -17.16 5.72
C GLU A 295 17.09 -17.18 6.97
N ASP A 296 17.12 -16.08 7.72
CA ASP A 296 17.98 -15.89 8.90
C ASP A 296 17.26 -16.16 10.23
N ILE A 297 15.92 -16.04 10.26
CA ILE A 297 15.11 -16.19 11.46
C ILE A 297 14.25 -17.43 11.35
N LYS A 298 14.42 -18.38 12.29
CA LYS A 298 13.60 -19.58 12.37
C LYS A 298 12.12 -19.19 12.51
N GLN A 299 11.29 -19.65 11.59
CA GLN A 299 9.86 -19.41 11.61
C GLN A 299 9.13 -20.33 12.61
N PRO A 300 8.10 -19.82 13.31
CA PRO A 300 7.13 -20.65 14.02
C PRO A 300 6.50 -21.68 13.08
N GLN A 301 6.34 -22.90 13.56
CA GLN A 301 5.69 -24.01 12.88
C GLN A 301 4.24 -24.17 13.32
N THR A 302 3.46 -24.92 12.55
CA THR A 302 2.09 -25.32 12.91
C THR A 302 1.98 -25.76 14.37
N GLY A 303 1.00 -25.19 15.09
CA GLY A 303 0.75 -25.46 16.51
C GLY A 303 1.66 -24.69 17.48
N GLU A 304 2.74 -24.05 17.01
CA GLU A 304 3.54 -23.15 17.84
C GLU A 304 2.87 -21.77 17.97
N VAL A 305 3.19 -21.07 19.05
CA VAL A 305 2.70 -19.71 19.33
C VAL A 305 3.67 -18.69 18.76
N LEU A 306 3.14 -17.71 18.04
CA LEU A 306 3.86 -16.53 17.59
C LEU A 306 4.25 -15.66 18.79
N THR A 307 5.55 -15.57 19.10
CA THR A 307 6.03 -14.78 20.25
C THR A 307 6.40 -13.35 19.88
N ASP A 308 6.29 -12.45 20.85
CA ASP A 308 6.78 -11.07 20.71
C ASP A 308 8.29 -11.03 20.41
N GLU A 309 9.07 -11.98 20.90
CA GLU A 309 10.52 -12.05 20.63
C GLU A 309 10.80 -12.38 19.17
N TRP A 310 10.03 -13.30 18.59
CA TRP A 310 10.13 -13.60 17.15
C TRP A 310 9.74 -12.37 16.33
N LEU A 311 8.62 -11.72 16.68
CA LEU A 311 8.15 -10.53 15.98
C LEU A 311 9.15 -9.37 16.09
N ASP A 312 9.82 -9.23 17.23
CA ASP A 312 10.91 -8.28 17.46
C ASP A 312 12.15 -8.57 16.63
N ALA A 313 12.54 -9.84 16.52
CA ALA A 313 13.66 -10.26 15.69
C ALA A 313 13.36 -10.01 14.22
N MET A 314 12.17 -10.41 13.75
CA MET A 314 11.72 -10.21 12.39
C MET A 314 11.66 -8.73 12.03
N ALA A 315 11.03 -7.90 12.86
CA ALA A 315 10.91 -6.47 12.58
C ALA A 315 12.29 -5.80 12.46
N ARG A 316 13.24 -6.13 13.33
CA ARG A 316 14.62 -5.62 13.24
C ARG A 316 15.29 -6.07 11.94
N LYS A 317 15.25 -7.37 11.64
CA LYS A 317 15.91 -7.90 10.44
C LYS A 317 15.29 -7.37 9.14
N THR A 318 13.97 -7.27 9.10
CA THR A 318 13.23 -6.66 7.99
C THR A 318 13.61 -5.19 7.83
N THR A 319 13.79 -4.43 8.93
CA THR A 319 14.28 -3.04 8.87
C THR A 319 15.63 -2.95 8.18
N ASP A 320 16.60 -3.77 8.60
CA ASP A 320 17.96 -3.75 8.06
C ASP A 320 17.98 -4.10 6.56
N ILE A 321 17.27 -5.16 6.18
CA ILE A 321 17.20 -5.61 4.78
C ILE A 321 16.47 -4.58 3.92
N LEU A 322 15.34 -4.06 4.41
CA LEU A 322 14.58 -3.03 3.70
C LEU A 322 15.43 -1.79 3.47
N GLY A 323 16.23 -1.36 4.44
CA GLY A 323 17.15 -0.24 4.27
C GLY A 323 18.18 -0.47 3.18
N SER A 324 18.71 -1.70 3.06
CA SER A 324 19.60 -2.09 1.97
C SER A 324 18.89 -2.10 0.61
N ILE A 325 17.68 -2.64 0.53
CA ILE A 325 16.85 -2.66 -0.69
C ILE A 325 16.55 -1.23 -1.14
N MET A 326 16.14 -0.34 -0.24
CA MET A 326 15.86 1.07 -0.55
C MET A 326 17.10 1.77 -1.11
N SER A 327 18.23 1.65 -0.41
CA SER A 327 19.50 2.28 -0.83
C SER A 327 19.95 1.79 -2.21
N LYS A 328 19.87 0.47 -2.46
CA LYS A 328 20.18 -0.13 -3.77
C LYS A 328 19.27 0.40 -4.89
N ASN A 329 18.04 0.79 -4.55
CA ASN A 329 17.08 1.34 -5.49
C ASN A 329 17.09 2.89 -5.56
N GLY A 330 18.09 3.55 -4.96
CA GLY A 330 18.24 5.00 -5.00
C GLY A 330 17.22 5.75 -4.15
N ARG A 331 16.74 5.12 -3.08
CA ARG A 331 15.79 5.70 -2.14
C ARG A 331 16.44 5.99 -0.80
N THR A 332 15.98 7.06 -0.19
CA THR A 332 16.26 7.34 1.22
C THR A 332 15.70 6.23 2.09
N THR A 333 16.53 5.74 3.00
CA THR A 333 16.16 4.67 3.93
C THR A 333 14.99 5.08 4.82
N HIS A 334 14.86 6.36 5.20
CA HIS A 334 13.88 6.78 6.22
C HIS A 334 12.51 7.18 5.66
N HIS A 335 12.44 7.69 4.44
CA HIS A 335 11.21 8.29 3.92
C HIS A 335 10.70 7.60 2.66
N ALA A 336 11.46 6.63 2.15
CA ALA A 336 11.26 6.01 0.84
C ALA A 336 11.13 7.04 -0.29
N LEU A 337 11.68 8.24 -0.12
CA LEU A 337 11.82 9.23 -1.19
C LEU A 337 12.97 8.83 -2.10
N ILE A 338 12.89 9.22 -3.37
CA ILE A 338 14.05 9.17 -4.26
C ILE A 338 15.12 10.09 -3.68
N ASP A 339 16.36 9.62 -3.65
CA ASP A 339 17.51 10.41 -3.20
C ASP A 339 17.88 11.41 -4.31
N SER A 340 17.48 12.66 -4.12
CA SER A 340 17.64 13.76 -5.08
C SER A 340 17.85 15.11 -4.37
N ASP A 341 18.17 16.15 -5.13
CA ASP A 341 18.36 17.50 -4.58
C ASP A 341 17.12 18.06 -3.87
N MET A 342 15.92 17.54 -4.17
CA MET A 342 14.65 17.96 -3.56
C MET A 342 14.31 17.23 -2.26
N THR A 343 15.00 16.13 -1.94
CA THR A 343 14.67 15.27 -0.78
C THR A 343 14.65 16.05 0.52
N ALA A 344 15.64 16.91 0.77
CA ALA A 344 15.73 17.69 2.00
C ALA A 344 14.57 18.70 2.13
N ASP A 345 14.16 19.31 1.02
CA ASP A 345 13.07 20.28 1.00
C ASP A 345 11.72 19.59 1.21
N LEU A 346 11.50 18.40 0.63
CA LEU A 346 10.32 17.59 0.91
C LEU A 346 10.21 17.24 2.41
N ILE A 347 11.31 16.84 3.04
CA ILE A 347 11.36 16.52 4.48
C ILE A 347 11.01 17.75 5.33
N LYS A 348 11.56 18.92 5.02
CA LYS A 348 11.21 20.18 5.70
C LYS A 348 9.74 20.53 5.51
N LEU A 349 9.25 20.44 4.27
CA LEU A 349 7.86 20.70 3.93
C LEU A 349 6.92 19.81 4.75
N ALA A 350 7.21 18.51 4.85
CA ALA A 350 6.38 17.55 5.56
C ALA A 350 6.44 17.71 7.07
N SER A 351 7.61 18.01 7.64
CA SER A 351 7.82 18.14 9.10
C SER A 351 7.26 19.42 9.72
N SER A 352 6.82 20.39 8.90
CA SER A 352 6.44 21.74 9.35
C SER A 352 7.60 22.52 9.98
N VAL A 353 8.85 22.07 9.81
CA VAL A 353 10.05 22.75 10.29
C VAL A 353 10.53 23.71 9.19
N GLN A 354 10.58 25.01 9.51
CA GLN A 354 11.05 26.07 8.59
C GLN A 354 12.57 26.11 8.51
#